data_AF-A0A3B9MDJ2-F1
#
_entry.id   AF-A0A3B9MDJ2-F1
#
_cell.length_a   1.000
_cell.length_b   1.000
_cell.length_c   1.000
_cell.angle_alpha   90.00
_cell.angle_beta   90.00
_cell.angle_gamma   90.00
#
_symmetry.space_group_name_H-M   'P 1'
#
loop_
_entity.id
_entity.type
_entity.pdbx_description
1 polymer ?
#
loop_
_entity_poly.entity_id
_entity_poly.type
_entity_poly.pdbx_seq_one_letter_code
_entity_poly.pdbx_strand_id
1 'polypeptide(L)'
;MAKRTASAKKQARASVRRTIRNRAVRSEVKTKIVKARRSLTGGPVAESDRYAIALEAIRALDRAASKGILHRNNAARRKARLTRQLVKLGGVPAAGAAATAGGRSKKGAAPAKG
;
A
#
# COMPACT_ATOMS: atom_id res chain seq x y z
N MET A 1 7.59 -32.35 -0.11
CA MET A 1 7.04 -33.33 0.86
C MET A 1 6.05 -32.64 1.80
N ALA A 2 4.79 -33.09 1.83
CA ALA A 2 3.80 -32.56 2.78
C ALA A 2 4.23 -32.91 4.21
N LYS A 3 4.33 -31.90 5.08
CA LYS A 3 4.74 -32.09 6.49
C LYS A 3 3.76 -33.04 7.19
N ARG A 4 4.28 -34.17 7.68
CA ARG A 4 3.51 -35.32 8.20
C ARG A 4 2.98 -35.11 9.63
N THR A 5 3.45 -34.09 10.34
CA THR A 5 3.06 -33.78 11.73
C THR A 5 1.67 -33.13 11.82
N ALA A 6 0.91 -33.45 12.87
CA ALA A 6 -0.45 -32.95 13.07
C ALA A 6 -0.53 -31.41 13.14
N SER A 7 0.47 -30.78 13.78
CA SER A 7 0.60 -29.32 13.86
C SER A 7 0.77 -28.68 12.49
N ALA A 8 1.57 -29.27 11.60
CA ALA A 8 1.80 -28.74 10.26
C ALA A 8 0.55 -28.84 9.38
N LYS A 9 -0.19 -29.96 9.44
CA LYS A 9 -1.48 -30.11 8.75
C LYS A 9 -2.50 -29.04 9.21
N LYS A 10 -2.56 -28.75 10.51
CA LYS A 10 -3.40 -27.68 11.07
C LYS A 10 -3.00 -26.30 10.52
N GLN A 11 -1.71 -25.99 10.48
CA GLN A 11 -1.22 -24.72 9.94
C GLN A 11 -1.50 -24.57 8.44
N ALA A 12 -1.40 -25.66 7.66
CA ALA A 12 -1.75 -25.65 6.24
C ALA A 12 -3.23 -25.24 6.04
N ARG A 13 -4.17 -25.86 6.77
CA ARG A 13 -5.60 -25.50 6.73
C ARG A 13 -5.84 -24.03 7.13
N ALA A 14 -5.15 -23.55 8.16
CA ALA A 14 -5.25 -22.16 8.60
C ALA A 14 -4.68 -21.17 7.57
N SER A 15 -3.57 -21.54 6.92
CA SER A 15 -2.93 -20.75 5.87
C SER A 15 -3.87 -20.55 4.67
N VAL A 16 -4.52 -21.61 4.19
CA VAL A 16 -5.49 -21.52 3.08
C VAL A 16 -6.61 -20.52 3.41
N ARG A 17 -7.20 -20.61 4.60
CA ARG A 17 -8.25 -19.68 5.04
C ARG A 17 -7.77 -18.22 5.13
N ARG A 18 -6.54 -18.00 5.60
CA ARG A 18 -5.92 -16.65 5.65
C ARG A 18 -5.66 -16.13 4.24
N THR A 19 -5.17 -16.97 3.34
CA THR A 19 -4.87 -16.61 1.95
C THR A 19 -6.11 -16.16 1.20
N ILE A 20 -7.24 -16.86 1.33
CA ILE A 20 -8.51 -16.47 0.69
C ILE A 20 -8.95 -15.08 1.16
N ARG A 21 -9.00 -14.85 2.47
CA ARG A 21 -9.37 -13.53 3.04
C ARG A 21 -8.41 -12.42 2.62
N ASN A 22 -7.11 -12.69 2.68
CA ASN A 22 -6.09 -11.71 2.30
C ASN A 22 -6.14 -11.39 0.80
N ARG A 23 -6.48 -12.37 -0.05
CA ARG A 23 -6.63 -12.15 -1.50
C ARG A 23 -7.75 -11.17 -1.79
N ALA A 24 -8.92 -11.35 -1.18
CA ALA A 24 -10.07 -10.45 -1.33
C ALA A 24 -9.69 -9.01 -0.95
N VAL A 25 -9.19 -8.81 0.27
CA VAL A 25 -8.80 -7.46 0.75
C VAL A 25 -7.70 -6.83 -0.11
N ARG A 26 -6.69 -7.60 -0.53
CA ARG A 26 -5.63 -7.08 -1.42
C ARG A 26 -6.18 -6.66 -2.78
N SER A 27 -7.14 -7.41 -3.33
CA SER A 27 -7.76 -7.10 -4.62
C SER A 27 -8.63 -5.84 -4.55
N GLU A 28 -9.41 -5.67 -3.48
CA GLU A 28 -10.19 -4.46 -3.22
C GLU A 28 -9.28 -3.23 -3.11
N VAL A 29 -8.24 -3.31 -2.27
CA VAL A 29 -7.28 -2.21 -2.09
C VAL A 29 -6.59 -1.87 -3.41
N LYS A 30 -6.17 -2.87 -4.20
CA LYS A 30 -5.56 -2.65 -5.52
C LYS A 30 -6.53 -1.93 -6.45
N THR A 31 -7.79 -2.34 -6.48
CA THR A 31 -8.84 -1.73 -7.31
C THR A 31 -9.05 -0.26 -6.95
N LYS A 32 -9.17 0.07 -5.65
CA LYS A 32 -9.32 1.46 -5.18
C LYS A 32 -8.11 2.32 -5.54
N ILE A 33 -6.89 1.79 -5.41
CA ILE A 33 -5.67 2.50 -5.82
C ILE A 33 -5.64 2.74 -7.33
N VAL A 34 -6.04 1.76 -8.14
CA VAL A 34 -6.09 1.92 -9.60
C VAL A 34 -7.15 2.95 -9.98
N LYS A 35 -8.33 2.92 -9.35
CA LYS A 35 -9.39 3.92 -9.54
C LYS A 35 -8.88 5.33 -9.21
N ALA A 36 -8.24 5.51 -8.06
CA ALA A 36 -7.63 6.78 -7.66
C ALA A 36 -6.55 7.24 -8.65
N ARG A 37 -5.71 6.35 -9.15
CA ARG A 37 -4.70 6.73 -10.16
C ARG A 37 -5.33 7.15 -11.49
N ARG A 38 -6.38 6.43 -11.93
CA ARG A 38 -7.09 6.74 -13.17
C ARG A 38 -7.80 8.09 -13.09
N SER A 39 -8.41 8.43 -11.95
CA SER A 39 -9.05 9.74 -11.76
C SER A 39 -8.06 10.89 -11.74
N LEU A 40 -6.78 10.62 -11.43
CA LEU A 40 -5.70 11.62 -11.46
C LEU A 40 -5.11 11.81 -12.85
N THR A 41 -5.20 10.81 -13.74
CA THR A 41 -4.64 10.86 -15.09
C THR A 41 -5.68 11.11 -16.18
N GLY A 42 -6.96 10.84 -15.92
CA GLY A 42 -8.02 10.89 -16.92
C GLY A 42 -8.99 12.05 -16.72
N GLY A 43 -9.13 12.89 -17.76
CA GLY A 43 -10.27 13.77 -18.06
C GLY A 43 -10.73 14.75 -16.97
N PRO A 44 -11.73 15.61 -17.28
CA PRO A 44 -12.22 16.62 -16.35
C PRO A 44 -13.15 15.98 -15.31
N VAL A 45 -12.57 15.20 -14.39
CA VAL A 45 -13.22 14.81 -13.14
C VAL A 45 -13.19 16.01 -12.21
N ALA A 46 -14.32 16.37 -11.61
CA ALA A 46 -14.38 17.46 -10.63
C ALA A 46 -13.35 17.22 -9.52
N GLU A 47 -12.67 18.28 -9.08
CA GLU A 47 -11.62 18.17 -8.07
C GLU A 47 -12.13 17.49 -6.78
N SER A 48 -13.35 17.81 -6.36
CA SER A 48 -14.04 17.17 -5.22
C SER A 48 -14.08 15.64 -5.32
N ASP A 49 -14.41 15.10 -6.50
CA ASP A 49 -14.50 13.66 -6.73
C ASP A 49 -13.12 13.00 -6.71
N ARG A 50 -12.09 13.69 -7.22
CA ARG A 50 -10.70 13.21 -7.17
C ARG A 50 -10.23 13.04 -5.72
N TYR A 51 -10.50 14.04 -4.88
CA TYR A 51 -10.17 13.99 -3.45
C TYR A 51 -10.93 12.87 -2.73
N ALA A 52 -12.24 12.73 -2.99
CA ALA A 52 -13.06 11.68 -2.37
C ALA A 52 -12.56 10.27 -2.72
N ILE A 53 -12.26 10.00 -3.99
CA ILE A 53 -11.75 8.69 -4.45
C ILE A 53 -10.38 8.39 -3.82
N ALA A 54 -9.50 9.39 -3.75
CA ALA A 54 -8.18 9.22 -3.16
C ALA A 54 -8.26 8.97 -1.64
N LEU A 55 -9.14 9.67 -0.91
CA LEU A 55 -9.39 9.44 0.50
C LEU A 55 -9.91 8.03 0.76
N GLU A 56 -10.79 7.51 -0.10
CA GLU A 56 -11.28 6.13 0.00
C GLU A 56 -10.14 5.11 -0.16
N ALA A 57 -9.24 5.33 -1.12
CA ALA A 57 -8.06 4.48 -1.32
C ALA A 57 -7.10 4.52 -0.12
N ILE A 58 -6.90 5.71 0.49
CA ILE A 58 -6.08 5.87 1.70
C ILE A 58 -6.69 5.13 2.89
N ARG A 59 -8.01 5.31 3.13
CA ARG A 59 -8.73 4.60 4.19
C ARG A 59 -8.62 3.08 4.03
N ALA A 60 -8.72 2.57 2.80
CA ALA A 60 -8.58 1.15 2.53
C ALA A 60 -7.15 0.63 2.79
N LEU A 61 -6.13 1.42 2.44
CA LEU A 61 -4.72 1.11 2.75
C LEU A 61 -4.47 1.03 4.25
N ASP A 62 -4.97 2.01 5.01
CA ASP A 62 -4.76 2.09 6.45
C ASP A 62 -5.48 0.92 7.15
N ARG A 63 -6.72 0.59 6.77
CA ARG A 63 -7.44 -0.60 7.27
C ARG A 63 -6.72 -1.91 6.96
N ALA A 64 -6.14 -2.05 5.77
CA ALA A 64 -5.39 -3.25 5.39
C ALA A 64 -4.07 -3.37 6.15
N ALA A 65 -3.46 -2.25 6.53
CA ALA A 65 -2.27 -2.22 7.37
C ALA A 65 -2.60 -2.61 8.83
N SER A 66 -3.67 -2.06 9.40
CA SER A 66 -4.13 -2.41 10.76
C SER A 66 -4.46 -3.90 10.89
N LYS A 67 -5.02 -4.51 9.84
CA LYS A 67 -5.29 -5.96 9.78
C LYS A 67 -4.05 -6.83 9.52
N GLY A 68 -2.86 -6.24 9.38
CA GLY A 68 -1.61 -6.96 9.10
C GLY A 68 -1.53 -7.60 7.70
N ILE A 69 -2.48 -7.28 6.80
CA ILE A 69 -2.54 -7.85 5.44
C ILE A 69 -1.51 -7.20 4.53
N LEU A 70 -1.25 -5.91 4.76
CA LEU A 70 -0.18 -5.13 4.16
C LEU A 70 0.79 -4.65 5.25
N HIS A 71 2.08 -4.68 4.97
CA HIS A 71 3.07 -4.12 5.88
C HIS A 71 2.89 -2.59 5.99
N ARG A 72 3.06 -2.02 7.19
CA ARG A 72 2.97 -0.58 7.47
C ARG A 72 3.73 0.29 6.46
N ASN A 73 4.98 -0.08 6.17
CA ASN A 73 5.81 0.64 5.18
C ASN A 73 5.28 0.51 3.75
N ASN A 74 4.66 -0.61 3.38
CA ASN A 74 4.03 -0.76 2.06
C ASN A 74 2.81 0.16 1.94
N ALA A 75 1.98 0.24 2.99
CA ALA A 75 0.84 1.13 3.04
C ALA A 75 1.28 2.59 3.01
N ALA A 76 2.23 2.98 3.86
CA ALA A 76 2.80 4.33 3.93
C ALA A 76 3.39 4.78 2.59
N ARG A 77 4.16 3.92 1.90
CA ARG A 77 4.70 4.23 0.57
C ARG A 77 3.61 4.49 -0.46
N ARG A 78 2.54 3.69 -0.45
CA ARG A 78 1.42 3.84 -1.40
C ARG A 78 0.61 5.10 -1.11
N LYS A 79 0.35 5.37 0.18
CA LYS A 79 -0.29 6.60 0.67
C LYS A 79 0.49 7.82 0.19
N ALA A 80 1.78 7.91 0.53
CA ALA A 80 2.64 9.04 0.14
C ALA A 80 2.68 9.28 -1.38
N ARG A 81 2.69 8.22 -2.20
CA ARG A 81 2.64 8.38 -3.67
C ARG A 81 1.32 8.98 -4.15
N LEU A 82 0.19 8.54 -3.62
CA LEU A 82 -1.13 9.09 -3.98
C LEU A 82 -1.24 10.56 -3.55
N THR A 83 -0.81 10.89 -2.32
CA THR A 83 -0.88 12.28 -1.82
C THR A 83 0.00 13.20 -2.65
N ARG A 84 1.22 12.78 -3.02
CA ARG A 84 2.11 13.57 -3.89
C ARG A 84 1.50 13.84 -5.27
N GLN A 85 0.81 12.85 -5.84
CA GLN A 85 0.14 13.01 -7.13
C GLN A 85 -1.04 14.00 -7.06
N LEU A 86 -1.84 13.93 -5.99
CA LEU A 86 -2.91 14.90 -5.73
C LEU A 86 -2.38 16.33 -5.58
N VAL A 87 -1.36 16.54 -4.75
CA VAL A 87 -0.77 17.87 -4.52
C VAL A 87 -0.19 18.45 -5.81
N LYS A 88 0.39 17.61 -6.68
CA LYS A 88 0.92 18.05 -7.98
C LYS A 88 -0.18 18.56 -8.93
N LEU A 89 -1.40 18.02 -8.83
CA LEU A 89 -2.51 18.35 -9.73
C LEU A 89 -3.37 19.50 -9.19
N GLY A 90 -3.65 19.52 -7.88
CA GLY A 90 -4.50 20.53 -7.25
C GLY A 90 -3.71 21.70 -6.69
N GLY A 91 -2.90 22.37 -7.52
CA GLY A 91 -1.94 23.43 -7.11
C GLY A 91 -2.47 24.38 -6.03
N VAL A 92 -2.13 24.09 -4.77
CA VAL A 92 -2.37 24.91 -3.57
C VAL A 92 -1.12 24.77 -2.69
N PRO A 93 -0.62 25.88 -2.11
CA PRO A 93 0.77 26.01 -1.70
C PRO A 93 1.17 25.06 -0.57
N ALA A 94 2.40 24.58 -0.69
CA ALA A 94 3.13 23.88 0.32
C ALA A 94 3.24 24.73 1.60
N ALA A 95 2.27 24.60 2.52
CA ALA A 95 2.46 24.96 3.91
C ALA A 95 3.10 23.76 4.63
N GLY A 96 4.44 23.79 4.73
CA GLY A 96 5.20 23.08 5.77
C GLY A 96 5.46 21.59 5.56
N ALA A 97 6.35 21.23 4.63
CA ALA A 97 7.05 19.94 4.70
C ALA A 97 8.49 20.06 4.19
N ALA A 98 9.28 20.85 4.91
CA ALA A 98 10.73 20.65 4.97
C ALA A 98 11.01 19.32 5.67
N ALA A 99 11.34 18.29 4.89
CA ALA A 99 12.00 17.08 5.37
C ALA A 99 12.78 16.45 4.21
N THR A 100 13.97 17.02 4.01
CA THR A 100 15.21 16.37 3.58
C THR A 100 15.13 15.21 2.58
N ALA A 101 15.77 15.45 1.44
CA ALA A 101 16.30 14.45 0.54
C ALA A 101 17.11 13.40 1.31
N GLY A 102 16.48 12.27 1.63
CA GLY A 102 17.14 11.06 2.12
C GLY A 102 17.30 10.07 0.98
N GLY A 103 18.29 10.31 0.11
CA GLY A 103 18.84 9.26 -0.74
C GLY A 103 19.21 8.08 0.15
N ARG A 104 18.61 6.91 -0.09
CA ARG A 104 19.00 5.71 0.63
C ARG A 104 20.37 5.31 0.10
N SER A 105 21.40 5.74 0.82
CA SER A 105 22.77 5.25 0.68
C SER A 105 22.74 3.72 0.66
N LYS A 106 23.51 3.16 -0.28
CA LYS A 106 23.85 1.75 -0.35
C LYS A 106 24.32 1.31 1.05
N LYS A 107 23.54 0.48 1.76
CA LYS A 107 24.09 -0.27 2.89
C LYS A 107 24.77 -1.50 2.29
N GLY A 108 26.07 -1.58 2.55
CA GLY A 108 27.04 -2.41 1.86
C GLY A 108 26.71 -3.90 1.83
N ALA A 109 27.33 -4.54 0.84
CA ALA A 109 27.56 -5.97 0.80
C ALA A 109 28.09 -6.46 2.15
N ALA A 110 27.47 -7.49 2.71
CA ALA A 110 28.11 -8.29 3.73
C ALA A 110 29.18 -9.15 3.02
N PRO A 111 30.46 -9.11 3.41
CA PRO A 111 31.43 -10.05 2.88
C PRO A 111 31.16 -11.45 3.44
N ALA A 112 31.38 -12.41 2.56
CA ALA A 112 31.30 -13.83 2.80
C ALA A 112 32.33 -14.31 3.84
N LYS A 113 31.96 -15.41 4.52
CA LYS A 113 32.79 -16.47 5.14
C LYS A 113 34.02 -16.07 5.97
N GLY A 114 33.99 -16.49 7.23
CA GLY A 114 35.12 -16.86 8.07
C GLY A 114 34.65 -17.98 8.99
#